data_AF-A0A1X1EY92-F1
#
_entry.id   AF-A0A1X1EY92-F1
#
_cell.length_a   1.000
_cell.length_b   1.000
_cell.length_c   1.000
_cell.angle_alpha   90.00
_cell.angle_beta   90.00
_cell.angle_gamma   90.00
#
_symmetry.space_group_name_H-M   'P 1'
#
loop_
_entity.id
_entity.type
_entity.pdbx_description
1 polymer ?
#
loop_
_entity_poly.entity_id
_entity_poly.type
_entity_poly.pdbx_seq_one_letter_code
_entity_poly.pdbx_strand_id
1 'polypeptide(L)'
;MLITATTSPFSTGIAETSDQTALSAPLSGVKQSHQRLFMSQLRTRAKIHGNACLEALKTRFAVYWANVPEQGSIVSRVETLLFQFEQQDLLGITARELREVLLENNLRINTTTASSALATARVEVPAQEQQWIDAHWENASHKPGSQAWLQSLLQLEGCPDLKPSVMRRALLNVGVSISTSMLSDIAVATKVQVPARHETLIKAWWDSFAEEDCLMSKLVMLLRLPAYQQLAVTVRQLQVALAKIGVKVSREMMISARAAFRSKISLQQQAWFDANRAMFAGYTLGDKIENLLRHGKPPLMMPAQLWNMLRNAGEQVSFAMVRQAMRGVKAAANVIVTADQERVIIAAWHKLCQSNISLVKLLGTILIQHGHLGITSVHLKQALNKADISVSNVALGLALAAVKAAPTAEELSWIRPAWANINHEKMMEFRIRDLLTQSGLVQEITPAKLQRIMWEAGEDICIKTCINALNGFGFSRSLASQPEPLLTDEDQELDDILNMSLEMNDALTSNQPVASNDSRWIGVL
;
A
#
# COMPACT_ATOMS: atom_id res chain seq x y z
N MET A 1 -63.07 21.61 2.63
CA MET A 1 -63.86 22.56 3.42
C MET A 1 -62.92 23.45 4.24
N LEU A 2 -63.43 24.51 4.86
CA LEU A 2 -62.68 25.72 5.25
C LEU A 2 -63.26 26.30 6.56
N ILE A 3 -62.47 27.12 7.29
CA ILE A 3 -62.80 27.92 8.51
C ILE A 3 -63.26 27.11 9.76
N THR A 4 -63.14 27.54 11.03
CA THR A 4 -62.67 28.77 11.74
C THR A 4 -61.64 28.41 12.84
N ALA A 5 -60.65 29.22 13.25
CA ALA A 5 -60.67 30.48 14.04
C ALA A 5 -61.30 30.35 15.46
N THR A 6 -60.91 31.07 16.51
CA THR A 6 -59.95 32.21 16.71
C THR A 6 -58.75 31.79 17.63
N THR A 7 -58.00 32.55 18.46
CA THR A 7 -58.01 33.94 19.02
C THR A 7 -56.60 34.34 19.53
N SER A 8 -56.35 35.63 19.85
CA SER A 8 -55.16 36.18 20.55
C SER A 8 -55.47 37.56 21.16
N PRO A 9 -54.75 38.04 22.20
CA PRO A 9 -54.61 39.48 22.44
C PRO A 9 -53.19 40.01 22.79
N PHE A 10 -52.91 41.22 22.28
CA PHE A 10 -52.02 42.35 22.70
C PHE A 10 -50.96 42.19 23.83
N SER A 11 -49.72 42.73 23.79
CA SER A 11 -49.00 43.78 23.01
C SER A 11 -48.82 45.18 23.66
N THR A 12 -47.78 45.91 23.20
CA THR A 12 -47.19 47.22 23.62
C THR A 12 -46.22 47.19 24.83
N GLY A 13 -45.09 47.94 24.84
CA GLY A 13 -44.43 48.65 23.73
C GLY A 13 -43.29 49.65 24.13
N ILE A 14 -42.34 49.87 23.19
CA ILE A 14 -41.26 50.93 23.16
C ILE A 14 -40.28 50.95 24.38
N ALA A 15 -39.18 51.73 24.48
CA ALA A 15 -38.68 52.92 23.74
C ALA A 15 -37.18 52.84 23.33
N GLU A 16 -36.40 53.94 23.42
CA GLU A 16 -35.16 54.20 22.64
C GLU A 16 -33.86 54.51 23.44
N THR A 17 -32.77 54.54 22.68
CA THR A 17 -31.32 54.68 22.93
C THR A 17 -30.80 55.82 23.82
N SER A 18 -29.78 55.47 24.64
CA SER A 18 -28.53 56.21 24.88
C SER A 18 -27.47 55.23 25.44
N ASP A 19 -26.15 55.45 25.47
CA ASP A 19 -25.27 56.50 24.91
C ASP A 19 -23.84 55.94 24.67
N GLN A 20 -22.86 56.77 24.25
CA GLN A 20 -21.44 56.41 24.12
C GLN A 20 -20.56 56.93 25.28
N THR A 21 -19.66 56.08 25.82
CA THR A 21 -18.20 56.36 25.95
C THR A 21 -17.47 55.17 26.58
N ALA A 22 -16.15 55.07 26.32
CA ALA A 22 -15.30 53.99 26.84
C ALA A 22 -14.41 54.46 28.00
N LEU A 23 -14.10 53.56 28.94
CA LEU A 23 -12.93 53.69 29.81
C LEU A 23 -12.35 52.31 30.17
N SER A 24 -11.02 52.24 30.21
CA SER A 24 -10.23 51.01 30.31
C SER A 24 -9.90 50.60 31.74
N ALA A 25 -10.02 49.30 32.06
CA ALA A 25 -9.23 48.59 33.08
C ALA A 25 -9.28 47.06 32.84
N PRO A 26 -8.46 46.22 33.52
CA PRO A 26 -7.98 44.97 32.91
C PRO A 26 -8.72 43.68 33.33
N LEU A 27 -8.67 42.69 32.43
CA LEU A 27 -9.13 41.31 32.67
C LEU A 27 -8.29 40.60 33.75
N SER A 28 -8.81 40.54 34.98
CA SER A 28 -8.21 39.82 36.08
C SER A 28 -8.78 38.41 36.25
N GLY A 29 -7.91 37.40 36.34
CA GLY A 29 -8.17 36.27 37.24
C GLY A 29 -8.91 35.02 36.76
N VAL A 30 -9.01 34.71 35.46
CA VAL A 30 -9.39 33.33 35.04
C VAL A 30 -8.17 32.41 35.09
N LYS A 31 -8.10 31.57 36.14
CA LYS A 31 -7.00 30.61 36.37
C LYS A 31 -7.00 29.47 35.34
N GLN A 32 -6.28 29.63 34.23
CA GLN A 32 -5.93 28.49 33.37
C GLN A 32 -4.93 27.57 34.10
N SER A 33 -5.12 26.26 33.97
CA SER A 33 -4.33 25.25 34.68
C SER A 33 -2.91 25.12 34.11
N HIS A 34 -1.91 25.50 34.90
CA HIS A 34 -0.49 25.30 34.59
C HIS A 34 -0.11 23.79 34.63
N GLN A 35 -0.44 23.06 33.57
CA GLN A 35 -0.07 21.63 33.40
C GLN A 35 0.56 21.30 32.03
N ARG A 36 1.06 22.31 31.30
CA ARG A 36 1.73 22.13 29.98
C ARG A 36 3.12 22.74 29.84
N LEU A 37 3.79 23.10 30.94
CA LEU A 37 5.16 23.66 30.93
C LEU A 37 6.22 22.82 31.66
N PHE A 38 5.88 21.62 32.14
CA PHE A 38 6.84 20.70 32.80
C PHE A 38 7.37 19.56 31.90
N MET A 39 7.07 19.59 30.59
CA MET A 39 7.55 18.58 29.61
C MET A 39 8.74 19.06 28.74
N SER A 40 9.25 20.27 28.98
CA SER A 40 10.37 20.88 28.21
C SER A 40 11.73 20.82 28.91
N GLN A 41 11.80 20.42 30.19
CA GLN A 41 13.04 20.47 30.99
C GLN A 41 13.61 19.10 31.43
N LEU A 42 13.09 17.98 30.92
CA LEU A 42 13.63 16.63 31.17
C LEU A 42 14.07 15.91 29.90
N ARG A 43 14.91 16.58 29.09
CA ARG A 43 15.77 15.88 28.10
C ARG A 43 17.05 16.60 27.67
N THR A 44 17.62 17.45 28.54
CA THR A 44 19.06 17.73 28.54
C THR A 44 19.84 16.50 29.00
N ARG A 45 19.76 15.39 28.25
CA ARG A 45 20.88 14.45 28.20
C ARG A 45 22.07 15.27 27.73
N ALA A 46 23.18 15.23 28.47
CA ALA A 46 24.41 15.89 28.05
C ALA A 46 24.78 15.42 26.63
N LYS A 47 25.39 16.30 25.84
CA LYS A 47 26.21 15.88 24.70
C LYS A 47 27.46 15.20 25.25
N ILE A 48 27.29 13.95 25.70
CA ILE A 48 28.40 13.00 25.84
C ILE A 48 29.14 13.01 24.49
N HIS A 49 30.46 13.00 24.54
CA HIS A 49 31.31 13.26 23.38
C HIS A 49 31.03 12.25 22.26
N GLY A 50 31.35 12.64 21.01
CA GLY A 50 30.93 11.96 19.78
C GLY A 50 31.02 10.44 19.92
N ASN A 51 29.87 9.76 19.76
CA ASN A 51 29.73 8.36 20.10
C ASN A 51 30.78 7.53 19.35
N ALA A 52 31.64 6.83 20.09
CA ALA A 52 32.77 6.10 19.52
C ALA A 52 32.34 5.06 18.48
N CYS A 53 31.18 4.40 18.66
CA CYS A 53 30.60 3.51 17.65
C CYS A 53 30.14 4.28 16.40
N LEU A 54 29.54 5.48 16.53
CA LEU A 54 29.13 6.29 15.38
C LEU A 54 30.34 6.81 14.59
N GLU A 55 31.40 7.27 15.26
CA GLU A 55 32.62 7.72 14.60
C GLU A 55 33.44 6.54 14.03
N ALA A 56 33.42 5.36 14.67
CA ALA A 56 33.96 4.13 14.11
C ALA A 56 33.19 3.68 12.86
N LEU A 57 31.85 3.76 12.87
CA LEU A 57 31.00 3.48 11.72
C LEU A 57 31.30 4.44 10.56
N LYS A 58 31.49 5.75 10.80
CA LYS A 58 31.91 6.71 9.77
C LYS A 58 33.31 6.40 9.21
N THR A 59 34.29 6.22 10.09
CA THR A 59 35.72 6.16 9.70
C THR A 59 36.16 4.79 9.19
N ARG A 60 35.44 3.72 9.51
CA ARG A 60 35.81 2.34 9.18
C ARG A 60 34.65 1.53 8.59
N PHE A 61 33.64 2.18 8.00
CA PHE A 61 32.43 1.53 7.47
C PHE A 61 32.76 0.27 6.65
N ALA A 62 33.63 0.40 5.65
CA ALA A 62 34.00 -0.69 4.75
C ALA A 62 34.61 -1.91 5.46
N VAL A 63 35.32 -1.72 6.59
CA VAL A 63 35.93 -2.81 7.37
C VAL A 63 34.84 -3.60 8.12
N TYR A 64 33.94 -2.89 8.81
CA TYR A 64 32.83 -3.54 9.51
C TYR A 64 31.81 -4.15 8.53
N TRP A 65 31.60 -3.53 7.37
CA TRP A 65 30.68 -4.01 6.33
C TRP A 65 31.21 -5.24 5.58
N ALA A 66 32.54 -5.38 5.43
CA ALA A 66 33.15 -6.60 4.88
C ALA A 66 32.90 -7.85 5.75
N ASN A 67 32.71 -7.66 7.06
CA ASN A 67 32.33 -8.73 7.99
C ASN A 67 30.81 -9.05 7.97
N VAL A 68 29.99 -8.23 7.29
CA VAL A 68 28.54 -8.46 7.20
C VAL A 68 28.25 -9.38 6.02
N PRO A 69 27.64 -10.56 6.23
CA PRO A 69 27.34 -11.48 5.15
C PRO A 69 26.47 -10.80 4.09
N GLU A 70 26.71 -11.12 2.82
CA GLU A 70 25.91 -10.62 1.68
C GLU A 70 24.50 -11.22 1.65
N GLN A 71 24.27 -12.26 2.43
CA GLN A 71 23.01 -12.97 2.56
C GLN A 71 22.14 -12.36 3.66
N GLY A 72 20.89 -12.02 3.33
CA GLY A 72 19.94 -11.38 4.24
C GLY A 72 19.34 -10.11 3.65
N SER A 73 18.23 -9.63 4.21
CA SER A 73 17.67 -8.32 3.86
C SER A 73 18.58 -7.19 4.37
N ILE A 74 18.49 -6.00 3.78
CA ILE A 74 19.27 -4.82 4.22
C ILE A 74 19.05 -4.53 5.72
N VAL A 75 17.84 -4.75 6.24
CA VAL A 75 17.53 -4.63 7.68
C VAL A 75 18.40 -5.59 8.51
N SER A 76 18.46 -6.86 8.12
CA SER A 76 19.25 -7.89 8.80
C SER A 76 20.76 -7.67 8.64
N ARG A 77 21.21 -7.13 7.48
CA ARG A 77 22.62 -6.76 7.25
C ARG A 77 23.05 -5.57 8.12
N VAL A 78 22.19 -4.55 8.25
CA VAL A 78 22.42 -3.43 9.19
C VAL A 78 22.34 -3.88 10.65
N GLU A 79 21.50 -4.86 10.99
CA GLU A 79 21.53 -5.45 12.33
C GLU A 79 22.81 -6.23 12.60
N THR A 80 23.30 -7.07 11.69
CA THR A 80 24.60 -7.76 11.81
C THR A 80 25.79 -6.80 11.82
N LEU A 81 25.68 -5.63 11.16
CA LEU A 81 26.64 -4.53 11.32
C LEU A 81 26.63 -4.00 12.76
N LEU A 82 25.45 -3.73 13.32
CA LEU A 82 25.31 -3.22 14.68
C LEU A 82 25.69 -4.27 15.75
N PHE A 83 25.48 -5.57 15.49
CA PHE A 83 25.87 -6.66 16.38
C PHE A 83 27.40 -6.80 16.57
N GLN A 84 28.23 -6.13 15.75
CA GLN A 84 29.68 -6.04 15.95
C GLN A 84 30.09 -5.01 17.03
N PHE A 85 29.14 -4.31 17.64
CA PHE A 85 29.36 -3.31 18.70
C PHE A 85 28.65 -3.70 20.00
N GLU A 86 29.15 -3.23 21.14
CA GLU A 86 28.50 -3.49 22.42
C GLU A 86 27.16 -2.75 22.53
N GLN A 87 26.19 -3.38 23.19
CA GLN A 87 24.84 -2.81 23.34
C GLN A 87 24.87 -1.43 24.01
N GLN A 88 25.85 -1.18 24.89
CA GLN A 88 26.01 0.09 25.61
C GLN A 88 26.37 1.25 24.65
N ASP A 89 27.28 1.04 23.71
CA ASP A 89 27.63 2.05 22.68
C ASP A 89 26.43 2.36 21.79
N LEU A 90 25.67 1.32 21.42
CA LEU A 90 24.48 1.45 20.59
C LEU A 90 23.39 2.29 21.26
N LEU A 91 23.31 2.39 22.59
CA LEU A 91 22.30 3.21 23.28
C LEU A 91 22.40 4.71 22.97
N GLY A 92 23.55 5.20 22.50
CA GLY A 92 23.76 6.61 22.16
C GLY A 92 23.27 7.03 20.76
N ILE A 93 23.14 6.10 19.80
CA ILE A 93 22.94 6.42 18.37
C ILE A 93 21.46 6.69 18.04
N THR A 94 21.11 7.81 17.40
CA THR A 94 19.74 7.98 16.87
C THR A 94 19.56 7.27 15.53
N ALA A 95 18.33 6.85 15.23
CA ALA A 95 17.96 6.29 13.93
C ALA A 95 18.16 7.28 12.76
N ARG A 96 18.32 8.58 13.06
CA ARG A 96 18.69 9.61 12.09
C ARG A 96 20.19 9.56 11.78
N GLU A 97 21.04 9.61 12.80
CA GLU A 97 22.50 9.57 12.63
C GLU A 97 22.96 8.27 11.95
N LEU A 98 22.40 7.12 12.32
CA LEU A 98 22.67 5.85 11.65
C LEU A 98 22.27 5.89 10.16
N ARG A 99 21.12 6.49 9.83
CA ARG A 99 20.66 6.65 8.45
C ARG A 99 21.55 7.61 7.65
N GLU A 100 22.05 8.68 8.28
CA GLU A 100 22.95 9.64 7.63
C GLU A 100 24.29 8.96 7.28
N VAL A 101 24.91 8.21 8.20
CA VAL A 101 26.15 7.45 7.93
C VAL A 101 25.96 6.34 6.88
N LEU A 102 24.81 5.65 6.88
CA LEU A 102 24.52 4.63 5.86
C LEU A 102 24.29 5.26 4.47
N LEU A 103 23.64 6.43 4.40
CA LEU A 103 23.44 7.17 3.16
C LEU A 103 24.77 7.69 2.58
N GLU A 104 25.68 8.17 3.43
CA GLU A 104 27.06 8.54 3.07
C GLU A 104 27.85 7.36 2.46
N ASN A 105 27.49 6.13 2.82
CA ASN A 105 28.06 4.88 2.30
C ASN A 105 27.17 4.20 1.24
N ASN A 106 26.35 4.98 0.51
CA ASN A 106 25.43 4.56 -0.56
C ASN A 106 24.27 3.60 -0.16
N LEU A 107 24.11 3.25 1.11
CA LEU A 107 23.04 2.37 1.60
C LEU A 107 21.78 3.18 1.91
N ARG A 108 20.85 3.22 0.96
CA ARG A 108 19.59 3.96 1.05
C ARG A 108 18.57 3.27 1.95
N ILE A 109 18.60 3.53 3.26
CA ILE A 109 17.53 3.11 4.18
C ILE A 109 16.64 4.26 4.65
N ASN A 110 15.42 3.93 5.07
CA ASN A 110 14.51 4.86 5.74
C ASN A 110 14.71 4.83 7.27
N THR A 111 14.21 5.87 7.95
CA THR A 111 14.43 6.07 9.40
C THR A 111 13.72 5.00 10.24
N THR A 112 12.64 4.40 9.74
CA THR A 112 11.94 3.28 10.39
C THR A 112 12.76 2.00 10.38
N THR A 113 13.41 1.66 9.26
CA THR A 113 14.39 0.56 9.20
C THR A 113 15.56 0.78 10.14
N ALA A 114 16.17 1.99 10.13
CA ALA A 114 17.24 2.33 11.06
C ALA A 114 16.80 2.19 12.54
N SER A 115 15.56 2.61 12.85
CA SER A 115 14.99 2.48 14.19
C SER A 115 14.67 1.04 14.57
N SER A 116 14.26 0.20 13.63
CA SER A 116 14.05 -1.24 13.88
C SER A 116 15.37 -1.94 14.13
N ALA A 117 16.39 -1.69 13.31
CA ALA A 117 17.70 -2.31 13.45
C ALA A 117 18.35 -1.98 14.80
N LEU A 118 18.32 -0.71 15.20
CA LEU A 118 18.75 -0.29 16.54
C LEU A 118 17.91 -0.91 17.66
N ALA A 119 16.61 -1.12 17.46
CA ALA A 119 15.74 -1.75 18.46
C ALA A 119 16.00 -3.25 18.62
N THR A 120 16.46 -3.95 17.58
CA THR A 120 16.91 -5.35 17.65
C THR A 120 18.31 -5.46 18.25
N ALA A 121 19.23 -4.57 17.89
CA ALA A 121 20.64 -4.64 18.31
C ALA A 121 20.91 -4.19 19.76
N ARG A 122 20.05 -3.33 20.33
CA ARG A 122 20.09 -2.92 21.75
C ARG A 122 19.44 -3.91 22.73
N VAL A 123 19.10 -5.10 22.25
CA VAL A 123 18.30 -6.07 22.99
C VAL A 123 19.09 -7.35 23.17
N GLU A 124 19.24 -7.74 24.43
CA GLU A 124 19.68 -9.06 24.84
C GLU A 124 18.49 -10.04 24.83
N VAL A 125 18.77 -11.31 24.56
CA VAL A 125 17.81 -12.41 24.67
C VAL A 125 18.17 -13.22 25.91
N PRO A 126 17.31 -13.29 26.94
CA PRO A 126 17.50 -14.18 28.07
C PRO A 126 17.75 -15.63 27.64
N ALA A 127 18.79 -16.26 28.19
CA ALA A 127 19.26 -17.57 27.73
C ALA A 127 18.19 -18.67 27.77
N GLN A 128 17.28 -18.63 28.74
CA GLN A 128 16.15 -19.56 28.84
C GLN A 128 15.15 -19.43 27.67
N GLU A 129 14.96 -18.22 27.16
CA GLU A 129 14.03 -17.92 26.06
C GLU A 129 14.67 -18.26 24.70
N GLN A 130 15.99 -18.06 24.57
CA GLN A 130 16.77 -18.58 23.45
C GLN A 130 16.72 -20.11 23.41
N GLN A 131 17.02 -20.79 24.53
CA GLN A 131 16.98 -22.25 24.64
C GLN A 131 15.60 -22.83 24.31
N TRP A 132 14.51 -22.14 24.66
CA TRP A 132 13.17 -22.57 24.25
C TRP A 132 13.01 -22.50 22.72
N ILE A 133 13.45 -21.43 22.07
CA ILE A 133 13.40 -21.29 20.60
C ILE A 133 14.29 -22.33 19.93
N ASP A 134 15.51 -22.53 20.43
CA ASP A 134 16.49 -23.51 19.94
C ASP A 134 15.95 -24.96 20.01
N ALA A 135 15.12 -25.27 21.02
CA ALA A 135 14.50 -26.59 21.17
C ALA A 135 13.22 -26.79 20.33
N HIS A 136 12.54 -25.71 19.92
CA HIS A 136 11.22 -25.79 19.25
C HIS A 136 11.23 -25.40 17.76
N TRP A 137 12.28 -24.75 17.24
CA TRP A 137 12.32 -24.33 15.83
C TRP A 137 12.36 -25.52 14.84
N GLU A 138 13.11 -26.59 15.16
CA GLU A 138 13.17 -27.84 14.37
C GLU A 138 11.86 -28.63 14.45
N ASN A 139 11.18 -28.58 15.60
CA ASN A 139 9.93 -29.30 15.85
C ASN A 139 8.70 -28.61 15.21
N ALA A 140 8.80 -27.33 14.87
CA ALA A 140 7.72 -26.57 14.24
C ALA A 140 7.60 -26.89 12.74
N SER A 141 6.61 -27.72 12.37
CA SER A 141 6.44 -28.26 11.01
C SER A 141 6.61 -27.21 9.90
N HIS A 142 7.65 -27.34 9.08
CA HIS A 142 7.99 -26.42 7.99
C HIS A 142 7.00 -26.50 6.81
N LYS A 143 5.82 -25.89 6.97
CA LYS A 143 4.85 -25.70 5.88
C LYS A 143 5.30 -24.51 5.00
N PRO A 144 5.09 -24.57 3.67
CA PRO A 144 5.52 -23.51 2.76
C PRO A 144 4.78 -22.19 3.07
N GLY A 145 5.56 -21.16 3.42
CA GLY A 145 5.06 -19.84 3.83
C GLY A 145 5.49 -19.49 5.26
N SER A 146 6.45 -18.56 5.38
CA SER A 146 7.07 -18.13 6.64
C SER A 146 6.07 -17.67 7.71
N GLN A 147 4.94 -17.09 7.30
CA GLN A 147 3.86 -16.68 8.20
C GLN A 147 3.19 -17.85 8.92
N ALA A 148 2.93 -18.97 8.22
CA ALA A 148 2.23 -20.11 8.79
C ALA A 148 3.11 -20.92 9.75
N TRP A 149 4.41 -21.04 9.44
CA TRP A 149 5.39 -21.62 10.35
C TRP A 149 5.55 -20.79 11.63
N LEU A 150 5.76 -19.47 11.50
CA LEU A 150 5.91 -18.58 12.65
C LEU A 150 4.63 -18.53 13.52
N GLN A 151 3.46 -18.53 12.89
CA GLN A 151 2.18 -18.66 13.60
C GLN A 151 2.08 -19.98 14.37
N SER A 152 2.60 -21.08 13.82
CA SER A 152 2.62 -22.39 14.50
C SER A 152 3.57 -22.37 15.72
N LEU A 153 4.76 -21.79 15.58
CA LEU A 153 5.73 -21.63 16.68
C LEU A 153 5.14 -20.79 17.83
N LEU A 154 4.47 -19.68 17.50
CA LEU A 154 3.79 -18.79 18.46
C LEU A 154 2.51 -19.39 19.08
N GLN A 155 2.06 -20.56 18.61
CA GLN A 155 0.91 -21.30 19.15
C GLN A 155 1.31 -22.51 20.01
N LEU A 156 2.60 -22.81 20.15
CA LEU A 156 3.08 -23.88 21.03
C LEU A 156 2.87 -23.51 22.51
N GLU A 157 2.49 -24.49 23.32
CA GLU A 157 2.38 -24.31 24.76
C GLU A 157 3.75 -23.94 25.37
N GLY A 158 3.75 -22.96 26.27
CA GLY A 158 4.98 -22.44 26.88
C GLY A 158 5.79 -21.45 26.03
N CYS A 159 5.32 -21.02 24.85
CA CYS A 159 5.98 -19.97 24.07
C CYS A 159 6.16 -18.68 24.91
N PRO A 160 7.38 -18.13 25.05
CA PRO A 160 7.63 -16.96 25.89
C PRO A 160 7.02 -15.68 25.33
N ASP A 161 6.50 -14.80 26.21
CA ASP A 161 5.91 -13.51 25.81
C ASP A 161 6.99 -12.46 25.50
N LEU A 162 7.67 -12.67 24.37
CA LEU A 162 8.71 -11.79 23.88
C LEU A 162 8.15 -10.57 23.16
N LYS A 163 8.78 -9.41 23.41
CA LYS A 163 8.60 -8.21 22.57
C LYS A 163 9.14 -8.52 21.16
N PRO A 164 8.55 -7.96 20.07
CA PRO A 164 8.95 -8.28 18.69
C PRO A 164 10.44 -8.10 18.37
N SER A 165 11.15 -7.17 19.04
CA SER A 165 12.60 -7.01 18.90
C SER A 165 13.41 -8.11 19.59
N VAL A 166 12.97 -8.62 20.75
CA VAL A 166 13.59 -9.76 21.44
C VAL A 166 13.37 -11.03 20.60
N MET A 167 12.14 -11.26 20.14
CA MET A 167 11.82 -12.40 19.27
C MET A 167 12.59 -12.33 17.94
N ARG A 168 12.73 -11.16 17.31
CA ARG A 168 13.58 -11.02 16.11
C ARG A 168 15.04 -11.31 16.41
N ARG A 169 15.58 -10.80 17.53
CA ARG A 169 16.97 -11.07 17.94
C ARG A 169 17.21 -12.55 18.17
N ALA A 170 16.28 -13.24 18.84
CA ALA A 170 16.39 -14.66 19.13
C ALA A 170 16.28 -15.54 17.87
N LEU A 171 15.35 -15.22 16.96
CA LEU A 171 15.21 -15.89 15.67
C LEU A 171 16.45 -15.67 14.78
N LEU A 172 17.04 -14.47 14.77
CA LEU A 172 18.28 -14.19 14.04
C LEU A 172 19.48 -14.99 14.57
N ASN A 173 19.54 -15.29 15.86
CA ASN A 173 20.58 -16.17 16.42
C ASN A 173 20.49 -17.60 15.87
N VAL A 174 19.28 -18.05 15.45
CA VAL A 174 19.03 -19.33 14.74
C VAL A 174 19.00 -19.14 13.21
N GLY A 175 19.51 -18.01 12.69
CA GLY A 175 19.56 -17.71 11.25
C GLY A 175 18.22 -17.32 10.60
N VAL A 176 17.13 -17.24 11.38
CA VAL A 176 15.78 -16.94 10.88
C VAL A 176 15.53 -15.43 10.81
N SER A 177 15.54 -14.89 9.60
CA SER A 177 15.24 -13.47 9.33
C SER A 177 13.75 -13.24 9.09
N ILE A 178 13.04 -12.56 10.00
CA ILE A 178 11.63 -12.15 9.85
C ILE A 178 11.45 -10.70 10.35
N SER A 179 10.76 -9.85 9.58
CA SER A 179 10.58 -8.43 9.91
C SER A 179 9.87 -8.20 11.24
N THR A 180 10.20 -7.09 11.93
CA THR A 180 9.54 -6.69 13.19
C THR A 180 8.06 -6.36 12.99
N SER A 181 7.67 -5.89 11.80
CA SER A 181 6.28 -5.72 11.37
C SER A 181 5.55 -7.07 11.33
N MET A 182 6.04 -8.04 10.58
CA MET A 182 5.44 -9.38 10.46
C MET A 182 5.41 -10.12 11.81
N LEU A 183 6.46 -10.00 12.63
CA LEU A 183 6.48 -10.54 14.00
C LEU A 183 5.42 -9.87 14.88
N SER A 184 5.29 -8.55 14.85
CA SER A 184 4.25 -7.83 15.59
C SER A 184 2.84 -8.24 15.14
N ASP A 185 2.60 -8.33 13.83
CA ASP A 185 1.28 -8.66 13.29
C ASP A 185 0.87 -10.11 13.56
N ILE A 186 1.80 -11.07 13.47
CA ILE A 186 1.52 -12.48 13.79
C ILE A 186 1.40 -12.68 15.31
N ALA A 187 2.26 -12.07 16.13
CA ALA A 187 2.13 -12.15 17.59
C ALA A 187 0.81 -11.55 18.09
N VAL A 188 0.36 -10.43 17.50
CA VAL A 188 -0.98 -9.89 17.78
C VAL A 188 -2.07 -10.82 17.27
N ALA A 189 -2.01 -11.31 16.02
CA ALA A 189 -3.03 -12.21 15.47
C ALA A 189 -3.16 -13.53 16.23
N THR A 190 -2.04 -14.05 16.76
CA THR A 190 -2.00 -15.29 17.54
C THR A 190 -2.57 -15.13 18.94
N LYS A 191 -2.32 -13.98 19.59
CA LYS A 191 -2.94 -13.64 20.89
C LYS A 191 -4.41 -13.20 20.78
N VAL A 192 -4.89 -12.87 19.58
CA VAL A 192 -6.28 -12.49 19.34
C VAL A 192 -7.17 -13.73 19.34
N GLN A 193 -7.67 -14.07 20.53
CA GLN A 193 -8.73 -15.06 20.68
C GLN A 193 -10.05 -14.55 20.09
N VAL A 194 -10.67 -15.39 19.28
CA VAL A 194 -12.05 -15.23 18.78
C VAL A 194 -12.87 -16.38 19.39
N PRO A 195 -13.99 -16.11 20.07
CA PRO A 195 -14.84 -17.18 20.60
C PRO A 195 -15.35 -18.07 19.45
N ALA A 196 -15.30 -19.40 19.59
CA ALA A 196 -15.71 -20.33 18.53
C ALA A 196 -17.13 -20.05 17.98
N ARG A 197 -18.07 -19.66 18.86
CA ARG A 197 -19.41 -19.20 18.48
C ARG A 197 -19.39 -18.03 17.48
N HIS A 198 -18.47 -17.08 17.64
CA HIS A 198 -18.33 -15.95 16.71
C HIS A 198 -17.73 -16.42 15.38
N GLU A 199 -16.80 -17.38 15.40
CA GLU A 199 -16.24 -17.97 14.16
C GLU A 199 -17.32 -18.71 13.36
N THR A 200 -18.16 -19.51 14.02
CA THR A 200 -19.30 -20.20 13.36
C THR A 200 -20.32 -19.20 12.78
N LEU A 201 -20.66 -18.14 13.52
CA LEU A 201 -21.59 -17.11 13.03
C LEU A 201 -21.01 -16.30 11.88
N ILE A 202 -19.76 -15.85 11.98
CA ILE A 202 -19.07 -15.12 10.90
C ILE A 202 -18.97 -16.00 9.66
N LYS A 203 -18.67 -17.30 9.79
CA LYS A 203 -18.68 -18.24 8.67
C LYS A 203 -20.07 -18.36 8.04
N ALA A 204 -21.11 -18.65 8.83
CA ALA A 204 -22.47 -18.80 8.32
C ALA A 204 -22.97 -17.54 7.58
N TRP A 205 -22.64 -16.35 8.08
CA TRP A 205 -22.94 -15.09 7.39
C TRP A 205 -22.11 -14.89 6.12
N TRP A 206 -20.82 -15.21 6.15
CA TRP A 206 -19.96 -15.12 4.97
C TRP A 206 -20.40 -16.05 3.84
N ASP A 207 -20.71 -17.31 4.19
CA ASP A 207 -21.22 -18.32 3.27
C ASP A 207 -22.61 -17.94 2.72
N SER A 208 -23.43 -17.23 3.51
CA SER A 208 -24.72 -16.68 3.03
C SER A 208 -24.59 -15.55 2.01
N PHE A 209 -23.38 -15.00 1.81
CA PHE A 209 -23.07 -14.03 0.76
C PHE A 209 -22.36 -14.68 -0.43
N ALA A 210 -22.60 -15.97 -0.70
CA ALA A 210 -21.96 -16.72 -1.80
C ALA A 210 -22.02 -15.98 -3.15
N GLU A 211 -23.22 -15.51 -3.54
CA GLU A 211 -23.56 -14.90 -4.85
C GLU A 211 -22.91 -13.53 -5.14
N GLU A 212 -22.23 -12.92 -4.17
CA GLU A 212 -21.47 -11.69 -4.39
C GLU A 212 -20.04 -12.03 -4.84
N ASP A 213 -19.56 -11.55 -5.98
CA ASP A 213 -18.16 -11.81 -6.38
C ASP A 213 -17.15 -10.92 -5.62
N CYS A 214 -17.57 -9.74 -5.18
CA CYS A 214 -16.67 -8.73 -4.60
C CYS A 214 -16.41 -8.96 -3.11
N LEU A 215 -15.17 -9.32 -2.73
CA LEU A 215 -14.77 -9.54 -1.34
C LEU A 215 -15.01 -8.30 -0.45
N MET A 216 -14.67 -7.11 -0.96
CA MET A 216 -14.97 -5.82 -0.32
C MET A 216 -16.47 -5.60 -0.09
N SER A 217 -17.34 -6.12 -0.96
CA SER A 217 -18.79 -6.09 -0.77
C SER A 217 -19.25 -7.01 0.35
N LYS A 218 -18.81 -8.28 0.37
CA LYS A 218 -19.11 -9.23 1.47
C LYS A 218 -18.70 -8.67 2.84
N LEU A 219 -17.54 -8.02 2.92
CA LEU A 219 -17.10 -7.32 4.13
C LEU A 219 -18.06 -6.20 4.56
N VAL A 220 -18.51 -5.36 3.62
CA VAL A 220 -19.47 -4.29 3.95
C VAL A 220 -20.85 -4.83 4.30
N MET A 221 -21.31 -5.91 3.66
CA MET A 221 -22.56 -6.58 3.99
C MET A 221 -22.51 -7.22 5.39
N LEU A 222 -21.42 -7.92 5.71
CA LEU A 222 -21.15 -8.47 7.05
C LEU A 222 -21.15 -7.37 8.12
N LEU A 223 -20.48 -6.23 7.86
CA LEU A 223 -20.50 -5.08 8.76
C LEU A 223 -21.88 -4.42 8.90
N ARG A 224 -22.73 -4.49 7.86
CA ARG A 224 -24.12 -3.99 7.87
C ARG A 224 -25.08 -4.89 8.65
N LEU A 225 -24.78 -6.17 8.89
CA LEU A 225 -25.66 -7.06 9.66
C LEU A 225 -25.85 -6.57 11.11
N PRO A 226 -27.09 -6.34 11.58
CA PRO A 226 -27.33 -5.93 12.98
C PRO A 226 -26.81 -6.94 14.00
N ALA A 227 -26.92 -8.24 13.69
CA ALA A 227 -26.41 -9.32 14.55
C ALA A 227 -24.88 -9.31 14.65
N TYR A 228 -24.14 -8.97 13.58
CA TYR A 228 -22.69 -8.81 13.64
C TYR A 228 -22.30 -7.63 14.54
N GLN A 229 -23.01 -6.50 14.42
CA GLN A 229 -22.75 -5.30 15.23
C GLN A 229 -22.91 -5.55 16.73
N GLN A 230 -23.82 -6.45 17.12
CA GLN A 230 -24.03 -6.89 18.51
C GLN A 230 -22.88 -7.75 19.07
N LEU A 231 -22.08 -8.43 18.23
CA LEU A 231 -20.97 -9.28 18.70
C LEU A 231 -19.74 -8.48 19.18
N ALA A 232 -19.71 -7.15 18.98
CA ALA A 232 -18.60 -6.25 19.33
C ALA A 232 -17.21 -6.64 18.78
N VAL A 233 -17.17 -7.45 17.71
CA VAL A 233 -15.95 -8.05 17.14
C VAL A 233 -14.98 -6.96 16.63
N THR A 234 -13.73 -7.03 17.10
CA THR A 234 -12.66 -6.11 16.66
C THR A 234 -12.16 -6.43 15.25
N VAL A 235 -11.49 -5.47 14.62
CA VAL A 235 -10.96 -5.61 13.24
C VAL A 235 -10.03 -6.82 13.10
N ARG A 236 -9.15 -7.06 14.09
CA ARG A 236 -8.24 -8.21 14.09
C ARG A 236 -8.97 -9.52 14.35
N GLN A 237 -9.98 -9.55 15.23
CA GLN A 237 -10.79 -10.75 15.45
C GLN A 237 -11.55 -11.16 14.19
N LEU A 238 -12.13 -10.21 13.44
CA LEU A 238 -12.74 -10.53 12.15
C LEU A 238 -11.69 -10.98 11.11
N GLN A 239 -10.51 -10.35 11.06
CA GLN A 239 -9.42 -10.77 10.17
C GLN A 239 -8.95 -12.21 10.46
N VAL A 240 -8.83 -12.59 11.74
CA VAL A 240 -8.49 -13.96 12.18
C VAL A 240 -9.61 -14.96 11.86
N ALA A 241 -10.87 -14.60 12.10
CA ALA A 241 -12.02 -15.45 11.76
C ALA A 241 -12.13 -15.72 10.26
N LEU A 242 -11.95 -14.69 9.42
CA LEU A 242 -11.94 -14.84 7.96
C LEU A 242 -10.75 -15.68 7.46
N ALA A 243 -9.56 -15.48 8.04
CA ALA A 243 -8.39 -16.29 7.71
C ALA A 243 -8.59 -17.79 8.02
N LYS A 244 -9.29 -18.13 9.11
CA LYS A 244 -9.70 -19.52 9.43
C LYS A 244 -10.71 -20.12 8.46
N ILE A 245 -11.49 -19.29 7.75
CA ILE A 245 -12.41 -19.70 6.68
C ILE A 245 -11.65 -19.83 5.33
N GLY A 246 -10.35 -19.48 5.29
CA GLY A 246 -9.52 -19.46 4.08
C GLY A 246 -9.47 -18.11 3.37
N VAL A 247 -10.22 -17.11 3.86
CA VAL A 247 -10.36 -15.80 3.24
C VAL A 247 -9.24 -14.88 3.70
N LYS A 248 -8.28 -14.57 2.81
CA LYS A 248 -7.23 -13.58 3.08
C LYS A 248 -7.76 -12.18 2.84
N VAL A 249 -7.63 -11.31 3.85
CA VAL A 249 -8.05 -9.90 3.76
C VAL A 249 -6.95 -8.99 4.29
N SER A 250 -6.55 -8.00 3.49
CA SER A 250 -5.60 -6.98 3.93
C SER A 250 -6.21 -6.06 5.00
N ARG A 251 -5.36 -5.50 5.85
CA ARG A 251 -5.77 -4.57 6.90
C ARG A 251 -6.36 -3.28 6.30
N GLU A 252 -5.93 -2.94 5.09
CA GLU A 252 -6.26 -1.75 4.32
C GLU A 252 -7.64 -1.91 3.66
N MET A 253 -7.96 -3.12 3.17
CA MET A 253 -9.32 -3.47 2.77
C MET A 253 -10.28 -3.50 3.98
N MET A 254 -9.84 -4.00 5.14
CA MET A 254 -10.65 -3.97 6.38
C MET A 254 -10.91 -2.53 6.88
N ILE A 255 -9.93 -1.63 6.76
CA ILE A 255 -10.12 -0.19 7.04
C ILE A 255 -11.09 0.43 6.02
N SER A 256 -10.93 0.11 4.74
CA SER A 256 -11.79 0.60 3.66
C SER A 256 -13.24 0.14 3.82
N ALA A 257 -13.47 -1.14 4.15
CA ALA A 257 -14.79 -1.70 4.42
C ALA A 257 -15.47 -1.01 5.62
N ARG A 258 -14.72 -0.69 6.68
CA ARG A 258 -15.25 0.10 7.80
C ARG A 258 -15.53 1.56 7.43
N ALA A 259 -14.77 2.15 6.52
CA ALA A 259 -15.05 3.48 5.99
C ALA A 259 -16.31 3.49 5.10
N ALA A 260 -16.49 2.48 4.25
CA ALA A 260 -17.70 2.27 3.44
C ALA A 260 -18.94 1.98 4.29
N PHE A 261 -18.83 1.12 5.31
CA PHE A 261 -19.92 0.87 6.27
C PHE A 261 -20.33 2.14 7.04
N ARG A 262 -19.36 2.96 7.46
CA ARG A 262 -19.62 4.19 8.24
C ARG A 262 -20.04 5.40 7.39
N SER A 263 -19.90 5.35 6.06
CA SER A 263 -20.18 6.52 5.23
C SER A 263 -21.70 6.74 5.12
N LYS A 264 -22.13 7.95 5.47
CA LYS A 264 -23.50 8.41 5.22
C LYS A 264 -23.49 9.20 3.91
N ILE A 265 -24.36 8.82 2.98
CA ILE A 265 -24.65 9.62 1.78
C ILE A 265 -25.56 10.77 2.22
N SER A 266 -25.26 12.01 1.81
CA SER A 266 -26.15 13.15 2.07
C SER A 266 -27.22 13.27 0.98
N LEU A 267 -28.35 13.91 1.29
CA LEU A 267 -29.40 14.17 0.30
C LEU A 267 -28.87 14.93 -0.93
N GLN A 268 -27.91 15.84 -0.74
CA GLN A 268 -27.26 16.57 -1.83
C GLN A 268 -26.37 15.66 -2.70
N GLN A 269 -25.65 14.70 -2.09
CA GLN A 269 -24.84 13.73 -2.82
C GLN A 269 -25.73 12.78 -3.65
N GLN A 270 -26.81 12.28 -3.04
CA GLN A 270 -27.78 11.41 -3.71
C GLN A 270 -28.49 12.14 -4.86
N ALA A 271 -29.02 13.35 -4.62
CA ALA A 271 -29.68 14.14 -5.65
C ALA A 271 -28.75 14.53 -6.83
N TRP A 272 -27.47 14.81 -6.57
CA TRP A 272 -26.48 14.99 -7.64
C TRP A 272 -26.26 13.68 -8.42
N PHE A 273 -26.10 12.55 -7.72
CA PHE A 273 -25.87 11.25 -8.34
C PHE A 273 -27.04 10.84 -9.23
N ASP A 274 -28.28 10.94 -8.73
CA ASP A 274 -29.48 10.58 -9.49
C ASP A 274 -29.67 11.49 -10.72
N ALA A 275 -29.44 12.80 -10.58
CA ALA A 275 -29.52 13.75 -11.70
C ALA A 275 -28.44 13.53 -12.78
N ASN A 276 -27.29 12.96 -12.42
CA ASN A 276 -26.18 12.70 -13.34
C ASN A 276 -26.03 11.21 -13.70
N ARG A 277 -26.93 10.32 -13.23
CA ARG A 277 -26.82 8.86 -13.39
C ARG A 277 -26.72 8.43 -14.86
N ALA A 278 -27.39 9.14 -15.77
CA ALA A 278 -27.31 8.91 -17.22
C ALA A 278 -25.89 9.11 -17.79
N MET A 279 -25.02 9.87 -17.10
CA MET A 279 -23.63 10.11 -17.48
C MET A 279 -22.66 9.02 -17.00
N PHE A 280 -23.16 7.96 -16.35
CA PHE A 280 -22.40 6.74 -16.04
C PHE A 280 -22.21 5.86 -17.30
N ALA A 281 -21.69 6.47 -18.37
CA ALA A 281 -21.52 5.88 -19.70
C ALA A 281 -20.04 5.90 -20.11
N GLY A 282 -19.62 4.92 -20.91
CA GLY A 282 -18.22 4.72 -21.30
C GLY A 282 -17.88 3.24 -21.49
N TYR A 283 -16.76 3.00 -22.18
CA TYR A 283 -16.31 1.65 -22.57
C TYR A 283 -15.81 0.83 -21.37
N THR A 284 -15.05 1.43 -20.45
CA THR A 284 -14.62 0.76 -19.21
C THR A 284 -15.42 1.27 -18.01
N LEU A 285 -15.54 0.46 -16.94
CA LEU A 285 -16.14 0.91 -15.68
C LEU A 285 -15.40 2.11 -15.08
N GLY A 286 -14.08 2.21 -15.27
CA GLY A 286 -13.29 3.37 -14.88
C GLY A 286 -13.72 4.65 -15.61
N ASP A 287 -13.94 4.56 -16.93
CA ASP A 287 -14.43 5.68 -17.74
C ASP A 287 -15.85 6.08 -17.36
N LYS A 288 -16.74 5.12 -17.05
CA LYS A 288 -18.10 5.42 -16.54
C LYS A 288 -18.05 6.24 -15.24
N ILE A 289 -17.16 5.90 -14.31
CA ILE A 289 -16.98 6.66 -13.06
C ILE A 289 -16.39 8.05 -13.34
N GLU A 290 -15.40 8.16 -14.23
CA GLU A 290 -14.83 9.46 -14.58
C GLU A 290 -15.81 10.36 -15.34
N ASN A 291 -16.60 9.83 -16.27
CA ASN A 291 -17.61 10.59 -16.99
C ASN A 291 -18.70 11.08 -16.03
N LEU A 292 -19.19 10.23 -15.13
CA LEU A 292 -20.09 10.64 -14.04
C LEU A 292 -19.46 11.76 -13.18
N LEU A 293 -18.17 11.67 -12.83
CA LEU A 293 -17.47 12.67 -12.02
C LEU A 293 -17.13 13.98 -12.75
N ARG A 294 -17.05 13.96 -14.09
CA ARG A 294 -16.80 15.14 -14.94
C ARG A 294 -18.08 15.92 -15.27
N HIS A 295 -19.25 15.29 -15.17
CA HIS A 295 -20.53 15.92 -15.48
C HIS A 295 -21.17 16.59 -14.26
N GLY A 296 -21.54 17.86 -14.44
CA GLY A 296 -21.93 18.75 -13.35
C GLY A 296 -20.77 19.05 -12.39
N LYS A 297 -21.06 19.78 -11.31
CA LYS A 297 -20.10 20.01 -10.22
C LYS A 297 -20.41 19.05 -9.07
N PRO A 298 -19.65 17.95 -8.88
CA PRO A 298 -19.92 17.01 -7.81
C PRO A 298 -19.82 17.70 -6.43
N PRO A 299 -20.76 17.45 -5.50
CA PRO A 299 -20.63 17.90 -4.12
C PRO A 299 -19.44 17.21 -3.43
N LEU A 300 -18.92 17.81 -2.35
CA LEU A 300 -17.80 17.23 -1.61
C LEU A 300 -18.18 15.81 -1.12
N MET A 301 -17.41 14.82 -1.57
CA MET A 301 -17.63 13.42 -1.22
C MET A 301 -16.32 12.63 -1.11
N MET A 302 -16.37 11.55 -0.35
CA MET A 302 -15.30 10.57 -0.18
C MET A 302 -15.53 9.34 -1.08
N PRO A 303 -14.49 8.56 -1.45
CA PRO A 303 -14.66 7.33 -2.24
C PRO A 303 -15.69 6.36 -1.65
N ALA A 304 -15.74 6.28 -0.32
CA ALA A 304 -16.72 5.48 0.42
C ALA A 304 -18.18 5.92 0.25
N GLN A 305 -18.46 7.17 -0.14
CA GLN A 305 -19.82 7.64 -0.43
C GLN A 305 -20.20 7.35 -1.88
N LEU A 306 -19.31 7.65 -2.84
CA LEU A 306 -19.55 7.36 -4.25
C LEU A 306 -19.65 5.85 -4.53
N TRP A 307 -18.80 5.04 -3.90
CA TRP A 307 -18.88 3.58 -4.00
C TRP A 307 -20.21 3.03 -3.45
N ASN A 308 -20.69 3.55 -2.31
CA ASN A 308 -22.01 3.18 -1.80
C ASN A 308 -23.15 3.64 -2.73
N MET A 309 -23.09 4.83 -3.34
CA MET A 309 -24.11 5.28 -4.30
C MET A 309 -24.16 4.37 -5.54
N LEU A 310 -23.01 4.04 -6.12
CA LEU A 310 -22.89 3.12 -7.25
C LEU A 310 -23.42 1.72 -6.90
N ARG A 311 -23.01 1.15 -5.76
CA ARG A 311 -23.49 -0.17 -5.29
C ARG A 311 -25.01 -0.16 -5.00
N ASN A 312 -25.54 0.90 -4.38
CA ASN A 312 -26.98 1.06 -4.15
C ASN A 312 -27.78 1.20 -5.47
N ALA A 313 -27.14 1.68 -6.54
CA ALA A 313 -27.73 1.78 -7.87
C ALA A 313 -27.71 0.45 -8.66
N GLY A 314 -27.02 -0.58 -8.14
CA GLY A 314 -26.85 -1.90 -8.76
C GLY A 314 -25.49 -2.11 -9.46
N GLU A 315 -24.62 -1.09 -9.51
CA GLU A 315 -23.37 -1.15 -10.27
C GLU A 315 -22.32 -2.04 -9.55
N GLN A 316 -21.81 -3.07 -10.23
CA GLN A 316 -20.68 -3.86 -9.74
C GLN A 316 -19.36 -3.12 -9.98
N VAL A 317 -18.92 -2.38 -8.96
CA VAL A 317 -17.75 -1.50 -9.02
C VAL A 317 -16.82 -1.76 -7.83
N SER A 318 -15.51 -1.88 -8.09
CA SER A 318 -14.45 -1.98 -7.07
C SER A 318 -14.24 -0.66 -6.31
N PHE A 319 -13.96 -0.74 -5.01
CA PHE A 319 -13.64 0.43 -4.18
C PHE A 319 -12.29 1.06 -4.56
N ALA A 320 -11.31 0.26 -4.98
CA ALA A 320 -10.04 0.74 -5.49
C ALA A 320 -10.24 1.59 -6.76
N MET A 321 -11.10 1.13 -7.67
CA MET A 321 -11.41 1.83 -8.91
C MET A 321 -12.10 3.19 -8.68
N VAL A 322 -13.06 3.27 -7.76
CA VAL A 322 -13.69 4.55 -7.35
C VAL A 322 -12.66 5.52 -6.78
N ARG A 323 -11.79 5.03 -5.88
CA ARG A 323 -10.72 5.83 -5.27
C ARG A 323 -9.72 6.33 -6.32
N GLN A 324 -9.35 5.52 -7.31
CA GLN A 324 -8.43 5.92 -8.37
C GLN A 324 -9.08 6.94 -9.32
N ALA A 325 -10.32 6.72 -9.79
CA ALA A 325 -11.04 7.68 -10.62
C ALA A 325 -11.23 9.04 -9.92
N MET A 326 -11.56 9.04 -8.62
CA MET A 326 -11.67 10.28 -7.83
C MET A 326 -10.32 10.98 -7.59
N ARG A 327 -9.20 10.24 -7.51
CA ARG A 327 -7.84 10.83 -7.53
C ARG A 327 -7.54 11.45 -8.90
N GLY A 328 -7.80 10.71 -9.98
CA GLY A 328 -7.56 11.13 -11.36
C GLY A 328 -8.30 12.42 -11.74
N VAL A 329 -9.61 12.51 -11.46
CA VAL A 329 -10.40 13.71 -11.74
C VAL A 329 -9.92 14.92 -10.92
N LYS A 330 -9.52 14.72 -9.65
CA LYS A 330 -8.93 15.79 -8.83
C LYS A 330 -7.58 16.27 -9.34
N ALA A 331 -6.74 15.37 -9.87
CA ALA A 331 -5.48 15.73 -10.49
C ALA A 331 -5.70 16.47 -11.83
N ALA A 332 -6.65 16.02 -12.64
CA ALA A 332 -7.02 16.64 -13.92
C ALA A 332 -7.64 18.05 -13.76
N ALA A 333 -8.35 18.32 -12.67
CA ALA A 333 -9.03 19.60 -12.44
C ALA A 333 -8.10 20.84 -12.43
N ASN A 334 -6.80 20.65 -12.17
CA ASN A 334 -5.80 21.72 -12.13
C ASN A 334 -4.83 21.69 -13.34
N VAL A 335 -5.03 20.80 -14.32
CA VAL A 335 -4.12 20.60 -15.45
C VAL A 335 -4.79 21.02 -16.76
N ILE A 336 -4.15 21.94 -17.48
CA ILE A 336 -4.58 22.45 -18.79
C ILE A 336 -3.58 21.96 -19.83
N VAL A 337 -3.99 20.99 -20.66
CA VAL A 337 -3.19 20.52 -21.80
C VAL A 337 -3.17 21.57 -22.90
N THR A 338 -1.98 21.99 -23.33
CA THR A 338 -1.83 22.92 -24.46
C THR A 338 -2.01 22.20 -25.80
N ALA A 339 -2.41 22.94 -26.85
CA ALA A 339 -2.60 22.38 -28.19
C ALA A 339 -1.32 21.74 -28.76
N ASP A 340 -0.13 22.20 -28.35
CA ASP A 340 1.15 21.62 -28.76
C ASP A 340 1.46 20.31 -28.00
N GLN A 341 1.21 20.26 -26.69
CA GLN A 341 1.33 19.02 -25.91
C GLN A 341 0.36 17.95 -26.45
N GLU A 342 -0.87 18.33 -26.74
CA GLU A 342 -1.91 17.46 -27.31
C GLU A 342 -1.50 16.90 -28.67
N ARG A 343 -1.00 17.76 -29.58
CA ARG A 343 -0.49 17.34 -30.90
C ARG A 343 0.71 16.38 -30.77
N VAL A 344 1.63 16.64 -29.83
CA VAL A 344 2.79 15.77 -29.56
C VAL A 344 2.34 14.41 -29.02
N ILE A 345 1.42 14.38 -28.06
CA ILE A 345 0.89 13.14 -27.47
C ILE A 345 0.17 12.29 -28.53
N ILE A 346 -0.70 12.89 -29.33
CA ILE A 346 -1.47 12.19 -30.37
C ILE A 346 -0.55 11.67 -31.48
N ALA A 347 0.44 12.45 -31.91
CA ALA A 347 1.44 12.01 -32.89
C ALA A 347 2.32 10.86 -32.36
N ALA A 348 2.75 10.93 -31.09
CA ALA A 348 3.50 9.86 -30.44
C ALA A 348 2.66 8.58 -30.30
N TRP A 349 1.38 8.70 -29.93
CA TRP A 349 0.44 7.59 -29.89
C TRP A 349 0.29 6.92 -31.25
N HIS A 350 -0.03 7.66 -32.32
CA HIS A 350 -0.21 7.07 -33.65
C HIS A 350 1.05 6.41 -34.22
N LYS A 351 2.24 6.94 -33.88
CA LYS A 351 3.51 6.31 -34.25
C LYS A 351 3.75 5.00 -33.49
N LEU A 352 3.42 4.95 -32.20
CA LEU A 352 3.70 3.81 -31.33
C LEU A 352 2.62 2.72 -31.39
N CYS A 353 1.35 3.05 -31.64
CA CYS A 353 0.26 2.07 -31.74
C CYS A 353 0.31 1.21 -33.03
N GLN A 354 1.19 1.57 -33.97
CA GLN A 354 1.54 0.74 -35.13
C GLN A 354 2.65 -0.28 -34.82
N SER A 355 3.30 -0.16 -33.66
CA SER A 355 4.31 -1.10 -33.18
C SER A 355 3.66 -2.21 -32.35
N ASN A 356 4.21 -3.43 -32.41
CA ASN A 356 3.74 -4.57 -31.61
C ASN A 356 4.23 -4.46 -30.15
N ILE A 357 3.66 -3.52 -29.38
CA ILE A 357 3.97 -3.25 -27.98
C ILE A 357 2.70 -3.18 -27.13
N SER A 358 2.82 -3.50 -25.84
CA SER A 358 1.75 -3.43 -24.86
C SER A 358 1.31 -1.99 -24.60
N LEU A 359 0.04 -1.80 -24.21
CA LEU A 359 -0.49 -0.49 -23.83
C LEU A 359 0.34 0.16 -22.70
N VAL A 360 0.84 -0.64 -21.75
CA VAL A 360 1.67 -0.16 -20.64
C VAL A 360 3.03 0.34 -21.14
N LYS A 361 3.71 -0.41 -22.02
CA LYS A 361 4.99 0.00 -22.62
C LYS A 361 4.82 1.21 -23.55
N LEU A 362 3.71 1.29 -24.29
CA LEU A 362 3.36 2.43 -25.14
C LEU A 362 3.20 3.72 -24.33
N LEU A 363 2.33 3.70 -23.31
CA LEU A 363 2.10 4.85 -22.43
C LEU A 363 3.38 5.26 -21.69
N GLY A 364 4.13 4.29 -21.19
CA GLY A 364 5.43 4.53 -20.55
C GLY A 364 6.42 5.19 -21.51
N THR A 365 6.48 4.73 -22.76
CA THR A 365 7.36 5.30 -23.80
C THR A 365 7.01 6.75 -24.12
N ILE A 366 5.72 7.11 -24.21
CA ILE A 366 5.30 8.51 -24.40
C ILE A 366 5.75 9.39 -23.22
N LEU A 367 5.56 8.92 -21.98
CA LEU A 367 5.99 9.63 -20.77
C LEU A 367 7.51 9.81 -20.69
N ILE A 368 8.30 8.80 -21.11
CA ILE A 368 9.77 8.87 -21.16
C ILE A 368 10.22 9.86 -22.24
N GLN A 369 9.71 9.72 -23.47
CA GLN A 369 10.15 10.53 -24.62
C GLN A 369 9.75 12.00 -24.48
N HIS A 370 8.61 12.30 -23.86
CA HIS A 370 8.04 13.66 -23.84
C HIS A 370 7.92 14.27 -22.44
N GLY A 371 8.32 13.59 -21.37
CA GLY A 371 8.30 14.13 -19.99
C GLY A 371 9.12 15.42 -19.83
N HIS A 372 10.17 15.61 -20.63
CA HIS A 372 10.95 16.85 -20.68
C HIS A 372 10.17 18.08 -21.19
N LEU A 373 8.99 17.88 -21.80
CA LEU A 373 8.04 18.93 -22.23
C LEU A 373 6.96 19.19 -21.16
N GLY A 374 7.16 18.73 -19.93
CA GLY A 374 6.18 18.82 -18.84
C GLY A 374 4.99 17.88 -18.98
N ILE A 375 5.00 16.96 -19.95
CA ILE A 375 3.90 16.01 -20.17
C ILE A 375 3.92 14.95 -19.05
N THR A 376 2.88 14.97 -18.23
CA THR A 376 2.64 13.98 -17.16
C THR A 376 1.56 12.97 -17.56
N SER A 377 1.35 11.93 -16.75
CA SER A 377 0.25 10.97 -16.92
C SER A 377 -1.13 11.64 -17.04
N VAL A 378 -1.35 12.75 -16.33
CA VAL A 378 -2.60 13.53 -16.38
C VAL A 378 -2.75 14.20 -17.76
N HIS A 379 -1.70 14.86 -18.26
CA HIS A 379 -1.70 15.46 -19.61
C HIS A 379 -1.93 14.39 -20.69
N LEU A 380 -1.25 13.25 -20.57
CA LEU A 380 -1.39 12.10 -21.46
C LEU A 380 -2.83 11.60 -21.50
N LYS A 381 -3.48 11.37 -20.34
CA LYS A 381 -4.87 10.92 -20.31
C LYS A 381 -5.85 11.98 -20.81
N GLN A 382 -5.62 13.26 -20.52
CA GLN A 382 -6.48 14.35 -21.01
C GLN A 382 -6.41 14.48 -22.53
N ALA A 383 -5.20 14.46 -23.13
CA ALA A 383 -5.02 14.55 -24.57
C ALA A 383 -5.64 13.35 -25.32
N LEU A 384 -5.42 12.12 -24.84
CA LEU A 384 -5.99 10.93 -25.48
C LEU A 384 -7.52 10.90 -25.38
N ASN A 385 -8.11 11.30 -24.24
CA ASN A 385 -9.57 11.42 -24.12
C ASN A 385 -10.17 12.50 -25.05
N LYS A 386 -9.45 13.58 -25.38
CA LYS A 386 -9.92 14.58 -26.36
C LYS A 386 -9.94 14.05 -27.80
N ALA A 387 -9.15 13.02 -28.08
CA ALA A 387 -9.08 12.33 -29.37
C ALA A 387 -9.93 11.05 -29.40
N ASP A 388 -10.89 10.90 -28.48
CA ASP A 388 -11.74 9.71 -28.27
C ASP A 388 -10.98 8.38 -28.01
N ILE A 389 -9.71 8.47 -27.61
CA ILE A 389 -8.88 7.32 -27.24
C ILE A 389 -9.03 7.04 -25.73
N SER A 390 -9.90 6.08 -25.38
CA SER A 390 -9.99 5.57 -23.99
C SER A 390 -8.68 4.87 -23.58
N VAL A 391 -8.24 5.16 -22.35
CA VAL A 391 -7.09 4.52 -21.71
C VAL A 391 -7.42 4.21 -20.25
N SER A 392 -7.29 2.94 -19.87
CA SER A 392 -7.48 2.49 -18.48
C SER A 392 -6.50 3.14 -17.51
N ASN A 393 -7.00 3.57 -16.35
CA ASN A 393 -6.18 4.08 -15.24
C ASN A 393 -5.21 3.03 -14.69
N VAL A 394 -5.54 1.73 -14.83
CA VAL A 394 -4.64 0.63 -14.44
C VAL A 394 -3.39 0.66 -15.33
N ALA A 395 -3.57 0.63 -16.65
CA ALA A 395 -2.45 0.64 -17.60
C ALA A 395 -1.60 1.92 -17.50
N LEU A 396 -2.24 3.08 -17.35
CA LEU A 396 -1.56 4.37 -17.16
C LEU A 396 -0.81 4.45 -15.82
N GLY A 397 -1.37 3.88 -14.75
CA GLY A 397 -0.74 3.83 -13.43
C GLY A 397 0.46 2.88 -13.39
N LEU A 398 0.34 1.68 -13.99
CA LEU A 398 1.46 0.75 -14.18
C LEU A 398 2.58 1.40 -15.02
N ALA A 399 2.22 2.10 -16.10
CA ALA A 399 3.18 2.83 -16.92
C ALA A 399 3.89 3.93 -16.12
N LEU A 400 3.17 4.73 -15.33
CA LEU A 400 3.75 5.75 -14.47
C LEU A 400 4.68 5.14 -13.40
N ALA A 401 4.28 4.03 -12.77
CA ALA A 401 5.10 3.34 -11.79
C ALA A 401 6.42 2.81 -12.40
N ALA A 402 6.36 2.20 -13.60
CA ALA A 402 7.55 1.77 -14.33
C ALA A 402 8.45 2.96 -14.71
N VAL A 403 7.88 4.11 -15.09
CA VAL A 403 8.66 5.33 -15.42
C VAL A 403 9.29 5.98 -14.19
N LYS A 404 8.59 6.02 -13.04
CA LYS A 404 9.15 6.45 -11.75
C LYS A 404 10.29 5.54 -11.27
N ALA A 405 10.13 4.23 -11.44
CA ALA A 405 11.10 3.20 -11.08
C ALA A 405 12.27 3.11 -12.08
N ALA A 406 12.84 4.26 -12.44
CA ALA A 406 13.94 4.39 -13.39
C ALA A 406 15.19 3.62 -12.91
N PRO A 407 15.69 2.63 -13.67
CA PRO A 407 16.91 1.90 -13.33
C PRO A 407 18.14 2.81 -13.47
N THR A 408 19.19 2.54 -12.68
CA THR A 408 20.44 3.30 -12.78
C THR A 408 21.20 2.97 -14.06
N ALA A 409 22.15 3.83 -14.45
CA ALA A 409 23.04 3.55 -15.57
C ALA A 409 23.89 2.28 -15.35
N GLU A 410 24.20 1.96 -14.09
CA GLU A 410 24.87 0.70 -13.70
C GLU A 410 23.93 -0.50 -13.88
N GLU A 411 22.64 -0.37 -13.49
CA GLU A 411 21.66 -1.45 -13.69
C GLU A 411 21.37 -1.73 -15.17
N LEU A 412 21.50 -0.72 -16.04
CA LEU A 412 21.30 -0.87 -17.48
C LEU A 412 22.56 -1.30 -18.25
N SER A 413 23.77 -1.14 -17.70
CA SER A 413 25.00 -1.51 -18.39
C SER A 413 25.21 -3.03 -18.45
N TRP A 414 24.80 -3.77 -17.40
CA TRP A 414 24.89 -5.23 -17.37
C TRP A 414 23.68 -5.94 -18.02
N ILE A 415 22.52 -5.30 -18.11
CA ILE A 415 21.26 -6.01 -18.45
C ILE A 415 21.24 -6.58 -19.86
N ARG A 416 21.73 -5.85 -20.88
CA ARG A 416 21.74 -6.34 -22.27
C ARG A 416 22.74 -7.48 -22.49
N PRO A 417 24.00 -7.39 -22.02
CA PRO A 417 24.93 -8.53 -22.01
C PRO A 417 24.39 -9.75 -21.26
N ALA A 418 23.74 -9.57 -20.10
CA ALA A 418 23.21 -10.69 -19.33
C ALA A 418 21.98 -11.32 -19.99
N TRP A 419 21.03 -10.53 -20.51
CA TRP A 419 19.83 -11.05 -21.19
C TRP A 419 20.19 -11.91 -22.39
N ALA A 420 21.19 -11.51 -23.18
CA ALA A 420 21.68 -12.27 -24.33
C ALA A 420 22.36 -13.61 -23.97
N ASN A 421 22.73 -13.83 -22.71
CA ASN A 421 23.40 -15.04 -22.21
C ASN A 421 22.43 -16.01 -21.49
N ILE A 422 21.12 -15.82 -21.61
CA ILE A 422 20.10 -16.64 -20.92
C ILE A 422 19.52 -17.68 -21.87
N ASN A 423 19.12 -18.84 -21.33
CA ASN A 423 18.40 -19.83 -22.11
C ASN A 423 16.99 -19.32 -22.47
N HIS A 424 16.84 -18.81 -23.68
CA HIS A 424 15.59 -18.34 -24.27
C HIS A 424 14.58 -19.45 -24.67
N GLU A 425 14.85 -20.72 -24.37
CA GLU A 425 13.88 -21.83 -24.49
C GLU A 425 12.95 -21.91 -23.27
N LYS A 426 13.41 -21.47 -22.09
CA LYS A 426 12.61 -21.45 -20.85
C LYS A 426 11.39 -20.54 -20.97
N MET A 427 10.37 -20.74 -20.13
CA MET A 427 9.28 -19.75 -19.99
C MET A 427 9.80 -18.43 -19.41
N MET A 428 9.17 -17.30 -19.79
CA MET A 428 9.66 -15.95 -19.49
C MET A 428 9.94 -15.70 -17.99
N GLU A 429 9.09 -16.19 -17.09
CA GLU A 429 9.33 -16.08 -15.64
C GLU A 429 10.65 -16.72 -15.18
N PHE A 430 11.02 -17.86 -15.77
CA PHE A 430 12.28 -18.54 -15.44
C PHE A 430 13.48 -17.85 -16.09
N ARG A 431 13.35 -17.28 -17.30
CA ARG A 431 14.40 -16.42 -17.89
C ARG A 431 14.69 -15.22 -16.99
N ILE A 432 13.65 -14.59 -16.46
CA ILE A 432 13.79 -13.46 -15.54
C ILE A 432 14.40 -13.91 -14.20
N ARG A 433 14.03 -15.08 -13.67
CA ARG A 433 14.70 -15.64 -12.48
C ARG A 433 16.19 -15.89 -12.74
N ASP A 434 16.55 -16.48 -13.88
CA ASP A 434 17.95 -16.67 -14.28
C ASP A 434 18.69 -15.31 -14.32
N LEU A 435 18.11 -14.29 -14.97
CA LEU A 435 18.67 -12.92 -15.06
C LEU A 435 18.94 -12.32 -13.68
N LEU A 436 18.01 -12.50 -12.74
CA LEU A 436 18.16 -12.03 -11.37
C LEU A 436 19.17 -12.85 -10.56
N THR A 437 19.40 -14.14 -10.89
CA THR A 437 20.48 -14.92 -10.25
C THR A 437 21.88 -14.50 -10.71
N GLN A 438 22.01 -13.93 -11.91
CA GLN A 438 23.30 -13.50 -12.47
C GLN A 438 23.79 -12.16 -11.89
N SER A 439 22.97 -11.40 -11.15
CA SER A 439 23.32 -10.05 -10.72
C SER A 439 23.48 -9.89 -9.21
N GLY A 440 24.70 -9.52 -8.79
CA GLY A 440 24.97 -9.04 -7.42
C GLY A 440 24.56 -7.58 -7.16
N LEU A 441 24.19 -6.83 -8.20
CA LEU A 441 23.90 -5.39 -8.12
C LEU A 441 22.44 -5.08 -7.75
N VAL A 442 21.51 -6.02 -7.97
CA VAL A 442 20.06 -5.77 -7.82
C VAL A 442 19.63 -5.89 -6.35
N GLN A 443 19.95 -4.86 -5.57
CA GLN A 443 19.31 -4.61 -4.28
C GLN A 443 18.03 -3.80 -4.50
N GLU A 444 16.93 -4.25 -3.89
CA GLU A 444 15.59 -3.60 -3.94
C GLU A 444 15.00 -3.44 -5.36
N ILE A 445 14.56 -4.55 -5.95
CA ILE A 445 13.80 -4.56 -7.21
C ILE A 445 12.30 -4.74 -6.98
N THR A 446 11.52 -3.72 -7.34
CA THR A 446 10.05 -3.79 -7.38
C THR A 446 9.57 -4.39 -8.71
N PRO A 447 8.34 -4.91 -8.80
CA PRO A 447 7.78 -5.40 -10.07
C PRO A 447 7.78 -4.34 -11.19
N ALA A 448 7.56 -3.07 -10.84
CA ALA A 448 7.59 -1.96 -11.78
C ALA A 448 9.02 -1.65 -12.27
N LYS A 449 10.02 -1.68 -11.37
CA LYS A 449 11.43 -1.55 -11.74
C LYS A 449 11.86 -2.68 -12.67
N LEU A 450 11.47 -3.92 -12.36
CA LEU A 450 11.71 -5.09 -13.21
C LEU A 450 11.07 -4.94 -14.60
N GLN A 451 9.81 -4.49 -14.68
CA GLN A 451 9.16 -4.25 -15.96
C GLN A 451 9.93 -3.20 -16.79
N ARG A 452 10.37 -2.12 -16.14
CA ARG A 452 11.14 -1.04 -16.78
C ARG A 452 12.53 -1.49 -17.26
N ILE A 453 13.23 -2.32 -16.48
CA ILE A 453 14.50 -2.97 -16.83
C ILE A 453 14.32 -3.85 -18.07
N MET A 454 13.28 -4.69 -18.09
CA MET A 454 13.02 -5.60 -19.20
C MET A 454 12.64 -4.88 -20.49
N TRP A 455 11.99 -3.71 -20.42
CA TRP A 455 11.80 -2.84 -21.60
C TRP A 455 13.14 -2.36 -22.20
N GLU A 456 14.15 -2.06 -21.37
CA GLU A 456 15.49 -1.68 -21.85
C GLU A 456 16.30 -2.86 -22.39
N ALA A 457 16.03 -4.08 -21.93
CA ALA A 457 16.52 -5.32 -22.53
C ALA A 457 15.84 -5.65 -23.88
N GLY A 458 14.78 -4.92 -24.25
CA GLY A 458 14.03 -5.04 -25.51
C GLY A 458 12.65 -5.70 -25.34
N GLU A 459 12.50 -6.56 -24.34
CA GLU A 459 11.29 -7.34 -24.06
C GLU A 459 10.05 -6.48 -23.72
N ASP A 460 8.87 -7.06 -23.87
CA ASP A 460 7.61 -6.46 -23.40
C ASP A 460 6.84 -7.48 -22.58
N ILE A 461 6.84 -7.28 -21.26
CA ILE A 461 6.26 -8.21 -20.29
C ILE A 461 5.21 -7.49 -19.44
N CYS A 462 4.12 -8.19 -19.11
CA CYS A 462 3.11 -7.67 -18.19
C CYS A 462 3.58 -7.75 -16.73
N ILE A 463 3.02 -6.89 -15.87
CA ILE A 463 3.42 -6.79 -14.47
C ILE A 463 3.21 -8.11 -13.69
N LYS A 464 2.24 -8.94 -14.10
CA LYS A 464 1.99 -10.27 -13.53
C LYS A 464 3.18 -11.22 -13.72
N THR A 465 3.82 -11.19 -14.89
CA THR A 465 5.05 -11.97 -15.15
C THR A 465 6.21 -11.49 -14.26
N CYS A 466 6.34 -10.17 -14.04
CA CYS A 466 7.32 -9.62 -13.08
C CYS A 466 7.07 -10.13 -11.66
N ILE A 467 5.82 -10.07 -11.18
CA ILE A 467 5.42 -10.52 -9.85
C ILE A 467 5.68 -12.02 -9.67
N ASN A 468 5.26 -12.84 -10.63
CA ASN A 468 5.50 -14.28 -10.58
C ASN A 468 7.00 -14.62 -10.62
N ALA A 469 7.77 -13.93 -11.47
CA ALA A 469 9.22 -14.10 -11.54
C ALA A 469 9.87 -13.80 -10.18
N LEU A 470 9.59 -12.63 -9.58
CA LEU A 470 10.11 -12.21 -8.27
C LEU A 470 9.67 -13.14 -7.13
N ASN A 471 8.40 -13.54 -7.10
CA ASN A 471 7.89 -14.51 -6.12
C ASN A 471 8.68 -15.82 -6.17
N GLY A 472 8.87 -16.40 -7.36
CA GLY A 472 9.63 -17.64 -7.53
C GLY A 472 11.16 -17.47 -7.39
N PHE A 473 11.71 -16.28 -7.65
CA PHE A 473 13.11 -15.96 -7.34
C PHE A 473 13.37 -16.08 -5.82
N GLY A 474 12.41 -15.64 -5.01
CA GLY A 474 12.40 -15.84 -3.55
C GLY A 474 12.22 -17.29 -3.08
N PHE A 475 11.97 -18.26 -3.98
CA PHE A 475 11.98 -19.70 -3.69
C PHE A 475 13.26 -20.41 -4.19
N SER A 476 13.92 -19.91 -5.23
CA SER A 476 15.17 -20.51 -5.74
C SER A 476 16.39 -20.23 -4.84
N ARG A 477 16.36 -19.20 -4.00
CA ARG A 477 17.26 -19.10 -2.84
C ARG A 477 16.64 -19.79 -1.63
N SER A 478 17.24 -20.90 -1.19
CA SER A 478 17.06 -21.42 0.18
C SER A 478 17.84 -20.56 1.19
N LEU A 479 17.59 -19.24 1.20
CA LEU A 479 18.17 -18.26 2.12
C LEU A 479 17.49 -16.88 1.95
N ALA A 480 17.26 -16.20 3.08
CA ALA A 480 16.76 -14.83 3.20
C ALA A 480 15.31 -14.56 2.73
N SER A 481 14.39 -14.68 3.70
CA SER A 481 13.38 -13.64 4.04
C SER A 481 12.96 -12.65 2.96
N GLN A 482 11.69 -12.70 2.54
CA GLN A 482 11.04 -11.56 1.91
C GLN A 482 11.16 -10.32 2.83
N PRO A 483 11.67 -9.18 2.35
CA PRO A 483 11.23 -7.89 2.84
C PRO A 483 9.77 -7.74 2.42
N GLU A 484 8.90 -7.34 3.35
CA GLU A 484 7.73 -6.56 2.93
C GLU A 484 8.28 -5.29 2.25
N PRO A 485 7.86 -4.93 1.03
CA PRO A 485 8.26 -3.65 0.44
C PRO A 485 7.80 -2.54 1.40
N LEU A 486 8.73 -1.65 1.75
CA LEU A 486 8.49 -0.57 2.71
C LEU A 486 7.59 0.48 2.07
N LEU A 487 6.27 0.22 2.08
CA LEU A 487 5.25 0.95 1.35
C LEU A 487 5.46 2.47 1.45
N THR A 488 5.97 3.06 0.37
CA THR A 488 5.83 4.48 0.11
C THR A 488 4.38 4.77 -0.29
N ASP A 489 3.97 6.04 -0.34
CA ASP A 489 2.69 6.42 -0.95
C ASP A 489 2.60 5.99 -2.43
N GLU A 490 3.74 5.69 -3.07
CA GLU A 490 3.84 5.25 -4.47
C GLU A 490 3.72 3.73 -4.63
N ASP A 491 4.28 2.96 -3.69
CA ASP A 491 4.02 1.51 -3.61
C ASP A 491 2.57 1.25 -3.20
N GLN A 492 1.99 2.10 -2.33
CA GLN A 492 0.56 2.06 -2.02
C GLN A 492 -0.30 2.37 -3.26
N GLU A 493 0.16 3.23 -4.18
CA GLU A 493 -0.49 3.43 -5.48
C GLU A 493 -0.35 2.19 -6.38
N LEU A 494 0.83 1.54 -6.42
CA LEU A 494 1.04 0.29 -7.15
C LEU A 494 0.18 -0.85 -6.60
N ASP A 495 0.09 -1.02 -5.28
CA ASP A 495 -0.78 -2.00 -4.63
C ASP A 495 -2.26 -1.66 -4.84
N ASP A 496 -2.66 -0.37 -4.79
CA ASP A 496 -4.02 0.06 -5.12
C ASP A 496 -4.42 -0.34 -6.56
N ILE A 497 -3.45 -0.37 -7.48
CA ILE A 497 -3.61 -0.78 -8.88
C ILE A 497 -3.58 -2.31 -9.01
N LEU A 498 -2.63 -3.00 -8.37
CA LEU A 498 -2.49 -4.45 -8.44
C LEU A 498 -3.67 -5.18 -7.79
N ASN A 499 -4.20 -4.67 -6.67
CA ASN A 499 -5.45 -5.19 -6.10
C ASN A 499 -6.61 -5.03 -7.10
N MET A 500 -6.66 -3.94 -7.89
CA MET A 500 -7.67 -3.77 -8.94
C MET A 500 -7.48 -4.76 -10.10
N SER A 501 -6.24 -4.99 -10.55
CA SER A 501 -5.94 -6.01 -11.58
C SER A 501 -6.24 -7.44 -11.14
N LEU A 502 -6.17 -7.73 -9.83
CA LEU A 502 -6.54 -9.01 -9.24
C LEU A 502 -8.07 -9.13 -9.10
N GLU A 503 -8.74 -8.14 -8.50
CA GLU A 503 -10.22 -8.06 -8.41
C GLU A 503 -10.90 -8.19 -9.79
N MET A 504 -10.29 -7.67 -10.85
CA MET A 504 -10.78 -7.82 -12.23
C MET A 504 -10.50 -9.19 -12.87
N ASN A 505 -9.49 -9.95 -12.42
CA ASN A 505 -9.25 -11.31 -12.93
C ASN A 505 -10.29 -12.30 -12.36
N ASP A 506 -10.62 -12.18 -11.07
CA ASP A 506 -11.59 -13.07 -10.42
C ASP A 506 -12.98 -12.91 -11.05
N ALA A 507 -13.39 -11.67 -11.35
CA ALA A 507 -14.64 -11.36 -12.06
C ALA A 507 -14.69 -11.81 -13.54
N LEU A 508 -13.54 -12.06 -14.18
CA LEU A 508 -13.46 -12.56 -15.56
C LEU A 508 -13.26 -14.07 -15.66
N THR A 509 -12.89 -14.74 -14.56
CA THR A 509 -12.68 -16.20 -14.51
C THR A 509 -13.89 -16.96 -13.98
N SER A 510 -14.87 -16.28 -13.38
CA SER A 510 -16.14 -16.87 -12.94
C SER A 510 -17.15 -17.12 -14.08
N ASN A 511 -16.98 -16.49 -15.25
CA ASN A 511 -17.97 -16.53 -16.35
C ASN A 511 -17.35 -16.82 -17.73
N GLN A 512 -17.21 -18.11 -18.06
CA GLN A 512 -17.13 -18.58 -19.45
C GLN A 512 -18.03 -19.79 -19.71
N PRO A 513 -19.26 -19.59 -20.23
CA PRO A 513 -19.89 -20.60 -21.06
C PRO A 513 -19.11 -20.69 -22.39
N VAL A 514 -18.68 -21.88 -22.78
CA VAL A 514 -17.94 -22.07 -24.05
C VAL A 514 -18.88 -21.87 -25.23
N ALA A 515 -18.64 -20.80 -25.99
CA ALA A 515 -19.31 -20.52 -27.27
C ALA A 515 -18.25 -20.18 -28.33
N SER A 516 -18.41 -20.73 -29.53
CA SER A 516 -17.40 -20.71 -30.60
C SER A 516 -17.60 -19.61 -31.64
N ASN A 517 -16.48 -19.23 -32.26
CA ASN A 517 -16.31 -18.46 -33.51
C ASN A 517 -16.17 -16.93 -33.43
N ASP A 518 -15.08 -16.47 -34.04
CA ASP A 518 -14.88 -15.20 -34.76
C ASP A 518 -15.43 -13.90 -34.18
N SER A 519 -14.56 -13.18 -33.48
CA SER A 519 -13.84 -12.05 -34.13
C SER A 519 -12.64 -11.60 -33.29
N ARG A 520 -11.75 -10.78 -33.89
CA ARG A 520 -10.41 -10.45 -33.35
C ARG A 520 -10.47 -9.71 -32.00
N TRP A 521 -10.17 -10.41 -30.91
CA TRP A 521 -9.94 -9.79 -29.60
C TRP A 521 -8.44 -9.59 -29.34
N ILE A 522 -8.02 -8.34 -29.11
CA ILE A 522 -6.73 -8.05 -28.46
C ILE A 522 -6.99 -8.13 -26.95
N GLY A 523 -6.66 -9.26 -26.34
CA GLY A 523 -6.75 -9.44 -24.89
C GLY A 523 -5.70 -8.59 -24.17
N VAL A 524 -6.14 -7.60 -23.39
CA VAL A 524 -5.26 -6.70 -22.63
C VAL A 524 -5.23 -7.10 -21.16
N LEU A 525 -4.01 -7.34 -20.65
CA LEU A 525 -3.63 -7.38 -19.22
C LEU A 525 -2.75 -6.17 -18.90
#